data_AF-A0A955MSU2-F1
#
_entry.id   AF-A0A955MSU2-F1
#
_cell.length_a   1.000
_cell.length_b   1.000
_cell.length_c   1.000
_cell.angle_alpha   90.00
_cell.angle_beta   90.00
_cell.angle_gamma   90.00
#
_symmetry.space_group_name_H-M   'P 1'
#
loop_
_entity.id
_entity.type
_entity.pdbx_description
1 polymer ?
#
loop_
_entity_poly.entity_id
_entity_poly.type
_entity_poly.pdbx_seq_one_letter_code
_entity_poly.pdbx_strand_id
1 'polypeptide(L)'
;MTNLANLFSAVVGKGKVTDEKWAETIAQIYGLPFVAEIGSVEQDLLQKVPSSLAFKRMALPLRKENGSVIVAVTDPEPEQIYEDVRILTGGRVRVEIAPENILLQAIQKNYGA
;
A
#
# COMPACT_ATOMS: atom_id res chain seq x y z
N MET A 1 -9.47 21.34 -0.67
CA MET A 1 -8.83 20.03 -0.46
C MET A 1 -9.85 18.97 -0.85
N THR A 2 -9.65 18.33 -2.00
CA THR A 2 -10.61 17.34 -2.52
C THR A 2 -10.41 16.06 -1.72
N ASN A 3 -11.40 15.68 -0.91
CA ASN A 3 -11.38 14.43 -0.14
C ASN A 3 -11.43 13.24 -1.12
N LEU A 4 -10.66 12.18 -0.85
CA LEU A 4 -10.66 10.91 -1.60
C LEU A 4 -12.07 10.40 -1.91
N ALA A 5 -13.00 10.55 -0.96
CA ALA A 5 -14.41 10.18 -1.10
C ALA A 5 -15.14 10.95 -2.22
N ASN A 6 -14.78 12.22 -2.44
CA ASN A 6 -15.34 13.03 -3.53
C ASN A 6 -14.77 12.64 -4.90
N LEU A 7 -13.52 12.15 -4.93
CA LEU A 7 -12.92 11.60 -6.15
C LEU A 7 -13.50 10.22 -6.45
N PHE A 8 -13.66 9.36 -5.44
CA PHE A 8 -14.28 8.05 -5.60
C PHE A 8 -15.69 8.20 -6.19
N SER A 9 -16.53 9.06 -5.62
CA SER A 9 -17.87 9.34 -6.14
C SER A 9 -17.87 9.93 -7.56
N ALA A 10 -16.90 10.79 -7.91
CA ALA A 10 -16.77 11.35 -9.25
C ALA A 10 -16.37 10.30 -10.31
N VAL A 11 -15.53 9.33 -9.95
CA VAL A 11 -15.06 8.27 -10.85
C VAL A 11 -16.08 7.11 -10.91
N VAL A 12 -16.72 6.74 -9.80
CA VAL A 12 -17.75 5.70 -9.70
C VAL A 12 -19.06 6.09 -10.42
N GLY A 13 -19.38 7.38 -10.49
CA GLY A 13 -20.58 7.88 -11.18
C GLY A 13 -20.61 7.63 -12.70
N LYS A 14 -19.52 7.15 -13.33
CA LYS A 14 -19.43 6.93 -14.79
C LYS A 14 -19.22 5.47 -15.22
N GLY A 15 -19.19 4.52 -14.28
CA GLY A 15 -19.02 3.09 -14.56
C GLY A 15 -18.34 2.34 -13.41
N LYS A 16 -18.24 1.01 -13.50
CA LYS A 16 -17.48 0.20 -12.52
C LYS A 16 -16.00 0.59 -12.61
N VAL A 17 -15.49 1.30 -11.61
CA VAL A 17 -14.06 1.57 -11.43
C VAL A 17 -13.41 0.29 -10.96
N THR A 18 -12.33 -0.14 -11.61
CA THR A 18 -11.55 -1.29 -11.15
C THR A 18 -10.55 -0.83 -10.09
N ASP A 19 -10.10 -1.75 -9.22
CA ASP A 19 -9.11 -1.48 -8.19
C ASP A 19 -7.82 -0.92 -8.79
N GLU A 20 -7.44 -1.39 -9.97
CA GLU A 20 -6.29 -0.89 -10.72
C GLU A 20 -6.47 0.56 -11.13
N LYS A 21 -7.64 0.91 -11.71
CA LYS A 21 -7.88 2.28 -12.15
C LYS A 21 -7.95 3.25 -10.98
N TRP A 22 -8.50 2.78 -9.85
CA TRP A 22 -8.55 3.54 -8.62
C TRP A 22 -7.14 3.81 -8.09
N ALA A 23 -6.33 2.76 -7.93
CA ALA A 23 -4.95 2.85 -7.47
C ALA A 23 -4.07 3.76 -8.36
N GLU A 24 -4.20 3.65 -9.69
CA GLU A 24 -3.53 4.56 -10.63
C GLU A 24 -3.89 6.03 -10.37
N THR A 25 -5.19 6.30 -10.13
CA THR A 25 -5.69 7.66 -9.90
C THR A 25 -5.14 8.22 -8.60
N ILE A 26 -5.11 7.42 -7.53
CA ILE A 26 -4.51 7.80 -6.24
C ILE A 26 -3.02 8.09 -6.40
N ALA A 27 -2.28 7.20 -7.05
CA ALA A 27 -0.86 7.38 -7.33
C ALA A 27 -0.57 8.71 -8.04
N GLN A 28 -1.36 9.03 -9.07
CA GLN A 28 -1.22 10.28 -9.83
C GLN A 28 -1.50 11.53 -9.00
N ILE A 29 -2.57 11.53 -8.20
CA ILE A 29 -2.96 12.69 -7.37
C ILE A 29 -1.89 12.99 -6.32
N TYR A 30 -1.34 11.94 -5.70
CA TYR A 30 -0.34 12.07 -4.64
C TYR A 30 1.10 12.13 -5.16
N GLY A 31 1.33 11.96 -6.47
CA GLY A 31 2.67 11.92 -7.04
C GLY A 31 3.51 10.72 -6.55
N LEU A 32 2.84 9.60 -6.25
CA LEU A 32 3.45 8.38 -5.74
C LEU A 32 3.62 7.33 -6.85
N PRO A 33 4.60 6.41 -6.73
CA PRO A 33 4.71 5.29 -7.67
C PRO A 33 3.47 4.39 -7.59
N PHE A 34 3.06 3.85 -8.73
CA PHE A 34 2.04 2.81 -8.83
C PHE A 34 2.69 1.45 -9.08
N VAL A 35 2.18 0.40 -8.43
CA VAL A 35 2.63 -0.98 -8.62
C VAL A 35 1.43 -1.87 -8.96
N ALA A 36 1.43 -2.42 -10.18
CA ALA A 36 0.34 -3.27 -10.67
C ALA A 36 0.38 -4.70 -10.10
N GLU A 37 1.57 -5.18 -9.74
CA GLU A 37 1.80 -6.55 -9.28
C GLU A 37 2.85 -6.59 -8.16
N ILE A 38 2.62 -7.43 -7.16
CA ILE A 38 3.55 -7.61 -6.03
C ILE A 38 4.34 -8.90 -6.22
N GLY A 39 5.65 -8.74 -6.39
CA GLY A 39 6.61 -9.83 -6.53
C GLY A 39 6.99 -10.50 -5.19
N SER A 40 8.21 -11.02 -5.13
CA SER A 40 8.77 -11.57 -3.89
C SER A 40 8.98 -10.48 -2.84
N VAL A 41 8.61 -10.78 -1.60
CA VAL A 41 8.80 -9.89 -0.45
C VAL A 41 10.02 -10.33 0.36
N GLU A 42 10.81 -9.38 0.84
CA GLU A 42 11.93 -9.62 1.75
C GLU A 42 11.47 -10.22 3.09
N GLN A 43 11.98 -11.41 3.41
CA GLN A 43 11.55 -12.20 4.57
C GLN A 43 11.83 -11.51 5.92
N ASP A 44 12.94 -10.79 6.04
CA ASP A 44 13.29 -10.08 7.27
C ASP A 44 12.35 -8.90 7.56
N LEU A 45 11.73 -8.32 6.53
CA LEU A 45 10.70 -7.29 6.68
C LEU A 45 9.37 -7.91 7.09
N LEU A 46 8.97 -9.02 6.48
CA LEU A 46 7.76 -9.76 6.84
C LEU A 46 7.77 -10.18 8.32
N GLN A 47 8.91 -10.64 8.83
CA GLN A 47 9.06 -11.04 10.23
C GLN A 47 8.91 -9.87 11.22
N LYS A 48 9.22 -8.64 10.79
CA LYS A 48 9.15 -7.45 11.64
C LYS A 48 7.78 -6.81 11.68
N VAL A 49 7.01 -6.92 10.60
CA VAL A 49 5.67 -6.35 10.49
C VAL A 49 4.62 -7.42 10.77
N PRO A 50 3.83 -7.33 11.86
CA PRO A 50 2.82 -8.33 12.17
C PRO A 50 1.72 -8.40 11.09
N SER A 51 1.21 -9.60 10.82
CA SER A 51 0.11 -9.82 9.86
C SER A 51 -1.12 -8.99 10.20
N SER A 52 -1.49 -8.89 11.47
CA SER A 52 -2.63 -8.10 11.94
C SER A 52 -2.52 -6.62 11.57
N LEU A 53 -1.30 -6.07 11.60
CA LEU A 53 -1.04 -4.69 11.17
C LEU A 53 -1.16 -4.59 9.65
N ALA A 54 -0.56 -5.53 8.91
CA ALA A 54 -0.61 -5.53 7.44
C ALA A 54 -2.05 -5.59 6.92
N PHE A 55 -2.88 -6.48 7.46
CA PHE A 55 -4.31 -6.57 7.12
C PHE A 55 -5.09 -5.34 7.55
N LYS A 56 -4.94 -4.89 8.79
CA LYS A 56 -5.70 -3.75 9.32
C LYS A 56 -5.41 -2.44 8.57
N ARG A 57 -4.18 -2.30 8.09
CA ARG A 57 -3.71 -1.06 7.44
C ARG A 57 -3.66 -1.14 5.93
N MET A 58 -3.93 -2.31 5.34
CA MET A 58 -3.66 -2.55 3.92
C MET A 58 -2.27 -2.06 3.53
N ALA A 59 -1.26 -2.57 4.27
CA ALA A 59 0.13 -2.15 4.14
C ALA A 59 1.07 -3.36 4.17
N LEU A 60 1.87 -3.54 3.12
CA LEU A 60 2.81 -4.67 3.01
C LEU A 60 4.22 -4.13 2.78
N PRO A 61 5.18 -4.36 3.70
CA PRO A 61 6.58 -4.06 3.40
C PRO A 61 7.05 -4.98 2.27
N LEU A 62 7.73 -4.43 1.27
CA LEU A 62 8.14 -5.18 0.08
C LEU A 62 9.62 -5.52 0.11
N ARG A 63 10.45 -4.48 0.24
CA ARG A 63 11.90 -4.55 0.03
C ARG A 63 12.62 -3.38 0.68
N LYS A 64 13.93 -3.48 0.83
CA LYS A 64 14.80 -2.36 1.18
C LYS A 64 15.48 -1.81 -0.06
N GLU A 65 15.44 -0.49 -0.19
CA GLU A 65 16.06 0.20 -1.31
C GLU A 65 16.67 1.53 -0.83
N ASN A 66 17.97 1.72 -1.06
CA ASN A 66 18.70 2.95 -0.70
C ASN A 66 18.48 3.41 0.76
N GLY A 67 18.47 2.46 1.71
CA GLY A 67 18.26 2.74 3.14
C GLY A 67 16.81 3.05 3.54
N SER A 68 15.87 2.90 2.60
CA SER A 68 14.43 3.01 2.86
C SER A 68 13.75 1.64 2.76
N VAL A 69 12.69 1.43 3.53
CA VAL A 69 11.74 0.34 3.33
C VAL A 69 10.66 0.81 2.37
N ILE A 70 10.48 0.07 1.28
CA ILE A 70 9.39 0.29 0.34
C ILE A 70 8.17 -0.49 0.83
N VAL A 71 7.03 0.18 0.92
CA VAL A 71 5.77 -0.38 1.42
C VAL A 71 4.67 -0.17 0.38
N ALA A 72 3.98 -1.25 -0.01
CA ALA A 72 2.78 -1.13 -0.80
C ALA A 72 1.59 -0.77 0.09
N VAL A 73 0.79 0.22 -0.31
CA VAL A 73 -0.43 0.66 0.38
C VAL A 73 -1.56 0.93 -0.61
N THR A 74 -2.82 0.90 -0.17
CA THR A 74 -3.97 1.36 -0.97
C THR A 74 -4.28 2.84 -0.78
N ASP A 75 -3.93 3.40 0.38
CA ASP A 75 -4.21 4.79 0.77
C ASP A 75 -2.98 5.40 1.46
N PRO A 76 -2.42 6.51 0.93
CA PRO A 76 -1.29 7.19 1.54
C PRO A 76 -1.67 8.20 2.66
N GLU A 77 -2.95 8.47 2.92
CA GLU A 77 -3.33 9.46 3.96
C GLU A 77 -3.02 9.04 5.41
N PRO A 78 -3.21 7.77 5.82
CA PRO A 78 -3.04 7.40 7.23
C PRO A 78 -1.58 7.45 7.68
N GLU A 79 -1.18 8.58 8.27
CA GLU A 79 0.21 8.83 8.67
C GLU A 79 0.80 7.77 9.61
N GLN A 80 -0.06 7.11 10.41
CA GLN A 80 0.35 6.07 11.35
C GLN A 80 0.99 4.87 10.66
N ILE A 81 0.67 4.60 9.39
CA ILE A 81 1.29 3.49 8.63
C ILE A 81 2.80 3.72 8.51
N TYR A 82 3.22 4.95 8.21
CA TYR A 82 4.62 5.30 8.08
C TYR A 82 5.38 5.20 9.41
N GLU A 83 4.71 5.58 10.51
CA GLU A 83 5.29 5.50 11.85
C GLU A 83 5.47 4.05 12.29
N ASP A 84 4.41 3.24 12.20
CA ASP A 84 4.40 1.85 12.65
C ASP A 84 5.47 1.04 11.91
N VAL A 85 5.51 1.16 10.57
CA VAL A 85 6.50 0.44 9.76
C VAL A 85 7.91 0.94 10.04
N ARG A 86 8.12 2.25 10.20
CA ARG A 86 9.44 2.79 10.54
C ARG A 86 9.97 2.24 11.86
N ILE A 87 9.14 2.25 12.90
CA ILE A 87 9.51 1.74 14.24
C ILE A 87 9.88 0.26 14.16
N LEU A 88 9.07 -0.54 13.47
CA LEU A 88 9.27 -1.99 13.39
C LEU A 88 10.47 -2.37 12.51
N THR A 89 10.72 -1.62 11.44
CA THR A 89 11.76 -1.98 10.46
C THR A 89 13.10 -1.28 10.68
N GLY A 90 13.11 -0.13 11.37
CA GLY A 90 14.28 0.70 11.64
C GLY A 90 14.74 1.57 10.46
N GLY A 91 13.96 1.62 9.37
CA GLY A 91 14.31 2.36 8.15
C GLY A 91 13.32 3.46 7.80
N ARG A 92 13.73 4.43 6.98
CA ARG A 92 12.80 5.42 6.40
C ARG A 92 11.77 4.70 5.56
N VAL A 93 10.52 5.17 5.55
CA VAL A 93 9.45 4.55 4.75
C VAL A 93 9.26 5.33 3.47
N ARG A 94 9.18 4.61 2.34
CA ARG A 94 8.64 5.12 1.08
C ARG A 94 7.49 4.22 0.67
N VAL A 95 6.47 4.80 0.06
CA VAL A 95 5.28 4.03 -0.34
C VAL A 95 5.12 3.97 -1.85
N GLU A 96 4.50 2.89 -2.28
CA GLU A 96 3.98 2.66 -3.62
C GLU A 96 2.49 2.33 -3.49
N ILE A 97 1.66 2.86 -4.39
CA ILE A 97 0.22 2.60 -4.39
C ILE A 97 -0.06 1.31 -5.17
N ALA A 98 -0.77 0.38 -4.54
CA ALA A 98 -1.18 -0.88 -5.13
C ALA A 98 -2.71 -1.00 -5.22
N PRO A 99 -3.24 -1.74 -6.21
CA PRO A 99 -4.65 -2.14 -6.24
C PRO A 99 -5.02 -2.94 -4.98
N GLU A 100 -6.25 -2.75 -4.46
CA GLU A 100 -6.70 -3.39 -3.23
C GLU A 100 -6.72 -4.91 -3.34
N ASN A 101 -7.32 -5.46 -4.40
CA ASN A 101 -7.29 -6.89 -4.73
C ASN A 101 -5.86 -7.47 -4.76
N ILE A 102 -4.91 -6.79 -5.41
CA ILE A 102 -3.53 -7.24 -5.55
C ILE A 102 -2.81 -7.22 -4.19
N LEU A 103 -2.97 -6.14 -3.43
CA LEU A 103 -2.34 -6.01 -2.11
C LEU A 103 -2.90 -7.03 -1.13
N LEU A 104 -4.22 -7.22 -1.10
CA LEU A 104 -4.86 -8.20 -0.23
C LEU A 104 -4.37 -9.62 -0.53
N GLN A 105 -4.32 -10.00 -1.82
CA GLN A 105 -3.78 -11.29 -2.24
C GLN A 105 -2.32 -11.47 -1.82
N ALA A 106 -1.50 -10.43 -1.94
CA ALA A 106 -0.11 -10.47 -1.53
C ALA A 106 0.04 -10.60 0.00
N ILE A 107 -0.75 -9.89 0.79
CA ILE A 107 -0.75 -10.01 2.26
C ILE A 107 -1.14 -11.44 2.66
N GLN A 108 -2.21 -11.99 2.08
CA GLN A 108 -2.65 -13.37 2.32
C GLN A 108 -1.57 -14.40 1.96
N LYS A 109 -0.94 -14.25 0.80
CA LYS A 109 0.12 -15.14 0.33
C LYS A 109 1.34 -15.15 1.27
N ASN A 110 1.72 -14.00 1.81
CA ASN A 110 2.97 -13.87 2.57
C ASN A 110 2.80 -14.13 4.07
N TYR A 111 1.64 -13.81 4.65
CA TYR A 111 1.40 -14.02 6.09
C TYR A 111 0.65 -15.31 6.40
N GLY A 112 0.06 -15.96 5.39
CA GLY A 112 -0.82 -17.08 5.59
C GLY A 112 -2.17 -16.63 6.16
N ALA A 113 -3.25 -17.08 5.53
CA ALA A 113 -4.54 -17.22 6.19
C ALA A 113 -4.62 -18.61 6.82
#